data_AF-J9FN78-F1
#
_entry.id   AF-J9FN78-F1
#
_cell.length_a   1.000
_cell.length_b   1.000
_cell.length_c   1.000
_cell.angle_alpha   90.00
_cell.angle_beta   90.00
_cell.angle_gamma   90.00
#
_symmetry.space_group_name_H-M   'P 1'
#
loop_
_entity.id
_entity.type
_entity.pdbx_description
1 polymer ?
#
loop_
_entity_poly.entity_id
_entity_poly.type
_entity_poly.pdbx_seq_one_letter_code
_entity_poly.pdbx_strand_id
1 'polypeptide(L)'
;VLGCIYGGVAAYFGGKVDTFMMRIVEILISVPYLIVVIVLSLVLDSKGLFTLLLAMCITGWCGMARLVRAQMLAIKSEEFILAAQALGVKTVEDYHAPHDSKYTQ
;
A
#
# COMPACT_ATOMS: atom_id res chain seq x y z
N VAL A 1 -6.19 -6.85 -8.78
CA VAL A 1 -5.67 -7.95 -7.95
C VAL A 1 -4.35 -7.58 -7.28
N LEU A 2 -3.25 -7.31 -8.00
CA LEU A 2 -1.95 -6.96 -7.40
C LEU A 2 -2.03 -5.80 -6.41
N GLY A 3 -2.66 -4.69 -6.79
CA GLY A 3 -2.86 -3.55 -5.90
C GLY A 3 -3.64 -3.91 -4.63
N CYS A 4 -4.65 -4.77 -4.72
CA CYS A 4 -5.42 -5.21 -3.56
C CYS A 4 -4.57 -6.00 -2.58
N ILE A 5 -3.78 -6.95 -3.08
CA ILE A 5 -2.86 -7.74 -2.25
C ILE A 5 -1.81 -6.82 -1.62
N TYR A 6 -1.18 -5.97 -2.42
CA TYR A 6 -0.11 -5.09 -1.96
C TYR A 6 -0.60 -4.08 -0.90
N GLY A 7 -1.68 -3.35 -1.21
CA GLY A 7 -2.28 -2.38 -0.30
C GLY A 7 -2.83 -3.02 0.96
N GLY A 8 -3.40 -4.22 0.83
CA GLY A 8 -3.94 -4.96 1.97
C GLY A 8 -2.85 -5.49 2.90
N VAL A 9 -1.75 -6.03 2.35
CA VAL A 9 -0.58 -6.45 3.13
C VAL A 9 0.04 -5.24 3.84
N ALA A 10 0.24 -4.12 3.14
CA ALA A 10 0.77 -2.90 3.74
C ALA A 10 -0.10 -2.42 4.92
N ALA A 11 -1.42 -2.35 4.73
CA ALA A 11 -2.34 -1.93 5.78
C ALA A 11 -2.47 -2.94 6.92
N TYR A 12 -2.36 -4.25 6.66
CA TYR A 12 -2.50 -5.29 7.66
C TYR A 12 -1.35 -5.27 8.68
N PHE A 13 -0.10 -5.27 8.20
CA PHE A 13 1.08 -5.28 9.05
C PHE A 13 1.39 -3.92 9.69
N GLY A 14 1.04 -2.82 9.01
CA GLY A 14 1.26 -1.47 9.53
C GLY A 14 2.73 -1.12 9.79
N GLY A 15 2.93 -0.11 10.63
CA GLY A 15 4.24 0.40 11.05
C GLY A 15 5.30 0.57 9.94
N LYS A 16 6.46 -0.10 10.15
CA LYS A 16 7.63 0.02 9.26
C LYS A 16 7.44 -0.65 7.90
N VAL A 17 6.77 -1.80 7.87
CA VAL A 17 6.51 -2.57 6.63
C VAL A 17 5.66 -1.74 5.70
N ASP A 18 4.58 -1.20 6.25
CA ASP A 18 3.68 -0.30 5.55
C ASP A 18 4.41 0.93 4.99
N THR A 19 5.18 1.62 5.84
CA THR A 19 5.95 2.81 5.44
C THR A 19 6.86 2.49 4.25
N PHE A 20 7.59 1.38 4.29
CA PHE A 20 8.47 0.96 3.21
C PHE A 20 7.70 0.59 1.93
N MET A 21 6.63 -0.21 2.06
CA MET A 21 5.80 -0.62 0.93
C MET A 21 5.15 0.58 0.24
N MET A 22 4.63 1.53 1.01
CA MET A 22 4.02 2.74 0.48
C MET A 22 5.04 3.69 -0.12
N ARG A 23 6.29 3.68 0.39
CA ARG A 23 7.37 4.46 -0.23
C ARG A 23 7.65 4.05 -1.66
N ILE A 24 7.61 2.75 -1.95
CA ILE A 24 7.77 2.23 -3.32
C ILE A 24 6.64 2.76 -4.21
N VAL A 25 5.39 2.69 -3.74
CA VAL A 25 4.22 3.19 -4.48
C VAL A 25 4.31 4.69 -4.72
N GLU A 26 4.70 5.47 -3.71
CA GLU A 26 4.90 6.91 -3.81
C GLU A 26 5.96 7.28 -4.83
N ILE A 27 7.10 6.58 -4.84
CA ILE A 27 8.17 6.80 -5.82
C ILE A 27 7.64 6.51 -7.24
N LEU A 28 6.94 5.39 -7.43
CA LEU A 28 6.39 5.01 -8.74
C LEU A 28 5.38 6.03 -9.29
N ILE A 29 4.52 6.59 -8.44
CA ILE A 29 3.50 7.57 -8.84
C ILE A 29 4.01 9.02 -8.82
N SER A 30 5.19 9.28 -8.26
CA SER A 30 5.80 10.62 -8.26
C SER A 30 6.17 11.09 -9.67
N VAL A 31 6.41 10.13 -10.58
CA VAL A 31 6.72 10.40 -11.98
C VAL A 31 5.42 10.50 -12.79
N PRO A 32 5.22 11.56 -13.59
CA PRO A 32 4.07 11.67 -14.46
C PRO A 32 4.00 10.50 -15.46
N TYR A 33 2.79 9.97 -15.71
CA TYR A 33 2.59 8.80 -16.57
C TYR A 33 3.24 8.94 -17.96
N LEU A 34 3.15 10.13 -18.58
CA LEU A 34 3.75 10.38 -19.89
C LEU A 34 5.27 10.22 -19.88
N ILE A 35 5.94 10.61 -18.79
CA ILE A 35 7.40 10.47 -18.66
C ILE A 35 7.78 8.98 -18.61
N VAL A 36 7.02 8.17 -17.87
CA VAL A 36 7.24 6.71 -17.83
C VAL A 36 7.14 6.11 -19.23
N VAL A 37 6.09 6.44 -19.98
CA VAL A 37 5.90 5.93 -21.35
C VAL A 37 7.05 6.35 -22.28
N ILE A 38 7.50 7.61 -22.20
CA ILE A 38 8.61 8.10 -23.03
C ILE A 38 9.91 7.36 -22.71
N VAL A 39 10.28 7.26 -21.43
CA VAL A 39 11.50 6.56 -21.00
C VAL A 39 11.46 5.09 -21.45
N LEU A 40 10.33 4.42 -21.26
CA LEU A 40 10.17 3.02 -21.67
C LEU A 40 10.26 2.86 -23.20
N SER A 41 9.70 3.81 -23.96
CA SER A 41 9.78 3.80 -25.42
C SER A 41 11.22 3.95 -25.93
N LEU A 42 12.02 4.77 -25.25
CA LEU A 42 13.43 4.97 -25.58
C LEU A 42 14.28 3.75 -25.20
N VAL A 43 14.05 3.17 -24.02
CA VAL A 43 14.81 2.01 -23.52
C VAL A 43 14.51 0.74 -24.33
N LEU A 44 13.27 0.57 -24.77
CA LEU A 44 12.84 -0.62 -25.52
C LEU A 44 12.92 -0.45 -27.04
N ASP A 45 13.34 0.73 -27.52
CA ASP A 45 13.30 1.14 -28.94
C ASP A 45 11.99 0.79 -29.65
N SER A 46 10.88 0.94 -28.90
CA SER A 46 9.56 0.49 -29.32
C SER A 46 8.52 1.51 -28.90
N LYS A 47 7.77 2.01 -29.89
CA LYS A 47 6.72 3.03 -29.73
C LYS A 47 5.32 2.44 -29.90
N GLY A 48 5.20 1.12 -29.77
CA GLY A 48 3.96 0.38 -30.03
C GLY A 48 3.05 0.19 -28.82
N LEU A 49 1.92 -0.48 -29.04
CA LEU A 49 0.96 -0.87 -28.01
C LEU A 49 1.61 -1.64 -26.85
N PHE A 50 2.65 -2.42 -27.14
CA PHE A 50 3.37 -3.19 -26.11
C PHE A 50 3.98 -2.29 -25.03
N THR A 51 4.64 -1.19 -25.41
CA THR A 51 5.25 -0.25 -24.47
C THR A 51 4.20 0.42 -23.58
N LEU A 52 3.05 0.77 -24.17
CA LEU A 52 1.91 1.32 -23.43
C LEU A 52 1.34 0.31 -22.43
N LEU A 53 1.09 -0.93 -22.87
CA LEU A 53 0.60 -2.00 -21.99
C LEU A 53 1.56 -2.25 -20.82
N LEU A 54 2.87 -2.29 -21.09
CA LEU A 54 3.88 -2.49 -20.07
C LEU A 54 3.90 -1.32 -19.06
N ALA A 55 3.87 -0.07 -19.54
CA ALA A 55 3.80 1.10 -18.68
C ALA A 55 2.54 1.11 -17.79
N MET A 56 1.38 0.74 -18.37
CA MET A 56 0.12 0.60 -17.62
C MET A 56 0.19 -0.53 -16.59
N CYS A 57 0.77 -1.68 -16.92
CA CYS A 57 0.93 -2.78 -15.98
C CYS A 57 1.84 -2.42 -14.80
N ILE A 58 2.89 -1.62 -15.02
CA ILE A 58 3.82 -1.19 -13.96
C ILE A 58 3.19 -0.13 -13.05
N THR A 59 2.43 0.81 -13.60
CA THR A 59 1.93 1.98 -12.84
C THR A 59 0.47 1.85 -12.40
N GLY A 60 -0.35 1.12 -13.13
CA GLY A 60 -1.81 1.10 -12.97
C GLY A 60 -2.31 0.48 -11.66
N TRP A 61 -1.55 -0.42 -11.04
CA TRP A 61 -1.94 -1.06 -9.78
C TRP A 61 -1.68 -0.19 -8.54
N CYS A 62 -0.84 0.84 -8.66
CA CYS A 62 -0.45 1.73 -7.56
C CYS A 62 -1.66 2.49 -6.98
N GLY A 63 -2.60 2.91 -7.84
CA GLY A 63 -3.84 3.56 -7.41
C GLY A 63 -4.70 2.64 -6.55
N MET A 64 -4.89 1.39 -7.00
CA MET A 64 -5.66 0.39 -6.26
C MET A 64 -4.99 0.01 -4.94
N ALA A 65 -3.66 -0.03 -4.87
CA ALA A 65 -2.95 -0.27 -3.62
C ALA A 65 -3.25 0.80 -2.57
N ARG A 66 -3.22 2.08 -2.96
CA ARG A 66 -3.58 3.20 -2.06
C ARG A 66 -5.04 3.15 -1.61
N LEU A 67 -5.95 2.83 -2.54
CA LEU A 67 -7.38 2.77 -2.24
C LEU A 67 -7.67 1.66 -1.22
N VAL A 68 -7.19 0.44 -1.46
CA VAL A 68 -7.43 -0.69 -0.55
C VAL A 68 -6.77 -0.46 0.80
N ARG A 69 -5.57 0.12 0.81
CA ARG A 69 -4.91 0.54 2.05
C ARG A 69 -5.77 1.51 2.86
N ALA A 70 -6.29 2.56 2.22
CA ALA A 70 -7.14 3.55 2.88
C ALA A 70 -8.41 2.90 3.47
N GLN A 71 -9.05 2.01 2.72
CA GLN A 71 -10.21 1.26 3.19
C GLN A 71 -9.88 0.37 4.40
N MET A 72 -8.76 -0.35 4.36
CA MET A 72 -8.37 -1.21 5.48
C MET A 72 -8.01 -0.43 6.74
N LEU A 73 -7.32 0.70 6.61
CA LEU A 73 -7.04 1.59 7.74
C LEU A 73 -8.32 2.20 8.32
N ALA A 74 -9.30 2.55 7.47
CA ALA A 74 -10.60 3.00 7.91
C ALA A 74 -11.32 1.92 8.73
N ILE A 75 -11.38 0.69 8.22
CA ILE A 75 -11.98 -0.46 8.92
C ILE A 75 -11.30 -0.72 10.26
N LYS A 76 -9.96 -0.63 10.33
CA LYS A 76 -9.21 -0.80 11.60
C LYS A 76 -9.61 0.23 12.67
N SER A 77 -10.14 1.38 12.28
CA SER A 77 -10.52 2.47 13.18
C SER A 77 -12.00 2.45 13.55
N GLU A 78 -12.76 1.43 13.13
CA GLU A 78 -14.19 1.30 13.40
C GLU A 78 -14.49 0.85 14.84
N GLU A 79 -15.64 1.26 15.37
CA GLU A 79 -16.04 1.01 16.77
C GLU A 79 -16.13 -0.48 17.12
N PHE A 80 -16.55 -1.33 16.17
CA PHE A 80 -16.64 -2.77 16.41
C PHE A 80 -15.27 -3.44 16.54
N ILE A 81 -14.23 -2.92 15.85
CA ILE A 81 -12.86 -3.40 16.03
C ILE A 81 -12.33 -2.96 17.39
N LEU A 82 -12.59 -1.72 17.80
CA LEU A 82 -12.19 -1.20 19.11
C LEU A 82 -12.86 -1.97 20.25
N ALA A 83 -14.16 -2.29 20.13
CA ALA A 83 -14.88 -3.11 21.10
C ALA A 83 -14.30 -4.53 21.18
N ALA A 84 -13.95 -5.15 20.06
CA ALA A 84 -13.30 -6.47 20.05
C ALA A 84 -11.92 -6.43 20.73
N GLN A 85 -11.13 -5.38 20.52
CA GLN A 85 -9.85 -5.18 21.20
C GLN A 85 -10.02 -5.00 22.71
N ALA A 86 -11.05 -4.26 23.14
CA ALA A 86 -11.40 -4.11 24.55
C ALA A 86 -11.78 -5.43 25.23
N LEU A 87 -12.30 -6.40 24.46
CA LEU A 87 -12.57 -7.78 24.90
C LEU A 87 -11.33 -8.69 24.87
N GLY A 88 -10.15 -8.16 24.53
CA GLY A 88 -8.88 -8.88 24.54
C GLY A 88 -8.45 -9.49 23.21
N VAL A 89 -9.11 -9.15 22.09
CA VAL A 89 -8.67 -9.57 20.74
C VAL A 89 -7.43 -8.78 20.34
N LYS A 90 -6.32 -9.48 20.07
CA LYS A 90 -5.05 -8.87 19.64
C LYS A 90 -4.98 -8.72 18.13
N THR A 91 -4.45 -7.59 17.67
CA THR A 91 -4.17 -7.32 16.25
C THR A 91 -2.70 -7.60 15.94
N VAL A 92 -2.36 -7.85 14.67
CA VAL A 92 -0.96 -8.09 14.24
C VAL A 92 -0.03 -6.90 14.50
N GLU A 93 -0.56 -5.68 14.51
CA GLU A 93 0.17 -4.47 14.90
C GLU A 93 0.71 -4.55 16.34
N ASP A 94 -0.07 -5.15 17.26
CA ASP A 94 0.28 -5.28 18.68
C ASP A 94 1.50 -6.17 18.90
N TYR A 95 1.91 -6.94 17.89
CA TYR A 95 3.11 -7.78 17.92
C TYR A 95 4.40 -7.01 17.63
N HIS A 96 4.32 -5.83 16.99
CA HIS A 96 5.47 -5.00 16.60
C HIS A 96 5.58 -3.69 17.37
N ALA A 97 4.56 -3.33 18.16
CA ALA A 97 4.67 -2.25 19.12
C ALA A 97 5.71 -2.64 20.20
N PRO A 98 6.69 -1.77 20.53
CA PRO A 98 7.51 -2.00 21.71
C PRO A 98 6.56 -2.11 22.90
N HIS A 99 6.71 -3.19 23.65
CA HIS A 99 5.82 -3.67 24.72
C HIS A 99 5.72 -2.73 25.94
N ASP A 100 6.06 -1.45 25.82
CA ASP A 100 6.15 -0.55 26.94
C ASP A 100 4.98 0.45 26.98
N SER A 101 4.22 0.30 28.08
CA SER A 101 3.42 1.32 28.73
C SER A 101 2.26 1.90 27.93
N LYS A 102 1.05 1.36 28.14
CA LYS A 102 -0.13 2.10 28.65
C LYS A 102 -1.14 1.19 29.38
N TYR A 103 -0.65 0.43 30.35
CA TYR A 103 -1.41 0.14 31.58
C TYR A 103 -0.90 1.08 32.69
N THR A 104 -0.92 2.39 32.44
CA THR A 104 -0.63 3.39 33.47
C THR A 104 -1.63 4.52 33.30
N GLN A 105 -2.72 4.33 34.05
CA GLN A 105 -3.72 5.29 34.53
C GLN A 105 -4.37 6.24 33.53
#